data_AF-A0A2K8PAB1-F1
#
_entry.id   AF-A0A2K8PAB1-F1
#
_cell.length_a   1.000
_cell.length_b   1.000
_cell.length_c   1.000
_cell.angle_alpha   90.00
_cell.angle_beta   90.00
_cell.angle_gamma   90.00
#
_symmetry.space_group_name_H-M   'P 1'
#
loop_
_entity.id
_entity.type
_entity.pdbx_description
1 polymer ?
#
loop_
_entity_poly.entity_id
_entity_poly.type
_entity_poly.pdbx_seq_one_letter_code
_entity_poly.pdbx_strand_id
1 'polypeptide(L)'
;MHDPRNDLHDSRNDWLDDLAALTAGAVERFPRHNDAFHLVSRLAEEAGELAQQVNHMEGMGRKREAHGEPDPDHLTKEVLDVVRCAVAIAAHYGCLANLRTLTSAKLDSYRREGWAR
;
A
#
# COMPACT_ATOMS: atom_id res chain seq x y z
N MET A 1 8.46 -20.01 21.57
CA MET A 1 8.83 -18.78 20.85
C MET A 1 7.57 -18.26 20.21
N HIS A 2 6.96 -17.26 20.83
CA HIS A 2 5.72 -16.62 20.38
C HIS A 2 6.11 -15.58 19.32
N ASP A 3 5.59 -15.70 18.10
CA ASP A 3 5.80 -14.71 17.05
C ASP A 3 4.76 -13.58 17.25
N PRO A 4 5.17 -12.38 17.70
CA PRO A 4 4.25 -11.28 17.99
C PRO A 4 3.52 -10.76 16.74
N ARG A 5 3.88 -11.23 15.53
CA ARG A 5 3.14 -10.94 14.29
C ARG A 5 1.84 -11.73 14.16
N ASN A 6 1.64 -12.74 15.00
CA ASN A 6 0.46 -13.62 14.96
C ASN A 6 -0.67 -13.15 15.90
N ASP A 7 -0.49 -12.05 16.62
CA ASP A 7 -1.44 -11.56 17.65
C ASP A 7 -2.18 -10.26 17.26
N LEU A 8 -2.17 -9.89 15.97
CA LEU A 8 -2.84 -8.67 15.51
C LEU A 8 -4.33 -8.84 15.20
N HIS A 9 -4.94 -9.99 15.53
CA HIS A 9 -6.39 -10.19 15.44
C HIS A 9 -7.12 -9.64 16.68
N ASP A 10 -6.85 -8.39 17.03
CA ASP A 10 -7.54 -7.67 18.10
C ASP A 10 -8.40 -6.55 17.51
N SER A 11 -9.70 -6.84 17.38
CA SER A 11 -10.93 -6.01 17.22
C SER A 11 -10.87 -4.49 16.93
N ARG A 12 -9.82 -4.01 16.28
CA ARG A 12 -9.63 -2.68 15.71
C ARG A 12 -9.98 -2.74 14.23
N ASN A 13 -10.40 -1.60 13.66
CA ASN A 13 -10.86 -1.47 12.27
C ASN A 13 -10.03 -2.33 11.28
N ASP A 14 -10.71 -2.92 10.29
CA ASP A 14 -10.05 -3.63 9.19
C ASP A 14 -8.99 -2.68 8.58
N TRP A 15 -7.79 -3.18 8.29
CA TRP A 15 -6.70 -2.39 7.73
C TRP A 15 -7.12 -1.61 6.47
N LEU A 16 -8.04 -2.15 5.67
CA LEU A 16 -8.59 -1.40 4.54
C LEU A 16 -9.49 -0.23 4.97
N ASP A 17 -10.19 -0.31 6.09
CA ASP A 17 -10.88 0.84 6.69
C ASP A 17 -9.88 1.91 7.16
N ASP A 18 -8.77 1.51 7.78
CA ASP A 18 -7.73 2.46 8.19
C ASP A 18 -7.11 3.17 6.97
N LEU A 19 -6.81 2.42 5.90
CA LEU A 19 -6.33 2.98 4.63
C LEU A 19 -7.36 3.90 3.98
N ALA A 20 -8.64 3.52 4.00
CA ALA A 20 -9.73 4.34 3.48
C ALA A 20 -9.87 5.65 4.27
N ALA A 21 -9.78 5.59 5.61
CA ALA A 21 -9.84 6.76 6.47
C ALA A 21 -8.64 7.69 6.25
N LEU A 22 -7.42 7.13 6.16
CA LEU A 22 -6.20 7.88 5.86
C LEU A 22 -6.30 8.60 4.51
N THR A 23 -6.88 7.93 3.52
CA THR A 23 -7.09 8.47 2.17
C THR A 23 -8.15 9.57 2.16
N ALA A 24 -9.27 9.36 2.86
CA ALA A 24 -10.32 10.37 3.00
C ALA A 24 -9.78 11.64 3.68
N GLY A 25 -8.99 11.49 4.74
CA GLY A 25 -8.33 12.62 5.41
C GLY A 25 -7.35 13.37 4.49
N ALA A 26 -6.64 12.67 3.60
CA ALA A 26 -5.78 13.32 2.61
C ALA A 26 -6.58 14.13 1.57
N VAL A 27 -7.71 13.59 1.09
CA VAL A 27 -8.62 14.29 0.18
C VAL A 27 -9.24 15.52 0.84
N GLU A 28 -9.66 15.41 2.10
CA GLU A 28 -10.21 16.54 2.86
C GLU A 28 -9.15 17.63 3.08
N ARG A 29 -7.92 17.24 3.44
CA ARG A 29 -6.80 18.16 3.65
C ARG A 29 -6.34 18.84 2.35
N PHE A 30 -6.40 18.13 1.22
CA PHE A 30 -5.97 18.61 -0.09
C PHE A 30 -7.09 18.39 -1.13
N PRO A 31 -8.14 19.24 -1.11
CA PRO A 31 -9.37 19.00 -1.87
C PRO A 31 -9.21 19.20 -3.38
N ARG A 32 -8.13 19.85 -3.83
CA ARG A 32 -7.82 20.02 -5.25
C ARG A 32 -7.03 18.82 -5.76
N HIS A 33 -7.13 18.55 -7.06
CA HIS A 33 -6.33 17.51 -7.74
C HIS A 33 -6.67 16.07 -7.33
N ASN A 34 -7.96 15.74 -7.24
CA ASN A 34 -8.45 14.39 -6.91
C ASN A 34 -9.33 13.77 -8.01
N ASP A 35 -9.24 14.27 -9.25
CA ASP A 35 -9.83 13.58 -10.39
C ASP A 35 -9.00 12.34 -10.78
N ALA A 36 -9.57 11.51 -11.65
CA ALA A 36 -8.96 10.25 -12.08
C ALA A 36 -7.54 10.43 -12.67
N PHE A 37 -7.27 11.53 -13.38
CA PHE A 37 -5.95 11.77 -13.96
C PHE A 37 -4.93 11.99 -12.85
N HIS A 38 -5.23 12.86 -11.89
CA HIS A 38 -4.33 13.11 -10.77
C HIS A 38 -4.10 11.88 -9.89
N LEU A 39 -5.14 11.07 -9.66
CA LEU A 39 -5.01 9.83 -8.87
C LEU A 39 -4.08 8.81 -9.53
N VAL A 40 -4.21 8.64 -10.86
CA VAL A 40 -3.32 7.74 -11.63
C VAL A 40 -1.91 8.31 -11.71
N SER A 41 -1.74 9.63 -11.87
CA SER A 41 -0.43 10.27 -11.85
C SER A 41 0.29 10.08 -10.52
N ARG A 42 -0.41 10.24 -9.38
CA ARG A 42 0.15 9.96 -8.05
C ARG A 42 0.57 8.50 -7.92
N LEU A 43 -0.27 7.56 -8.34
CA LEU A 43 0.10 6.14 -8.32
C LEU A 43 1.38 5.86 -9.12
N ALA A 44 1.56 6.50 -10.28
CA ALA A 44 2.76 6.35 -11.10
C ALA A 44 4.00 6.97 -10.43
N GLU A 45 3.85 8.11 -9.77
CA GLU A 45 4.90 8.77 -8.98
C GLU A 45 5.36 7.86 -7.82
N GLU A 46 4.43 7.42 -6.97
CA GLU A 46 4.73 6.55 -5.82
C GLU A 46 5.35 5.21 -6.26
N ALA A 47 4.91 4.65 -7.39
CA ALA A 47 5.53 3.44 -7.95
C ALA A 47 6.98 3.67 -8.39
N GLY A 48 7.28 4.85 -8.92
CA GLY A 48 8.64 5.26 -9.26
C GLY A 48 9.53 5.44 -8.03
N GLU A 49 9.00 6.04 -6.97
CA GLU A 49 9.70 6.21 -5.69
C GLU A 49 9.97 4.85 -5.02
N LEU A 50 8.97 3.95 -4.99
CA LEU A 50 9.15 2.59 -4.53
C LEU A 50 10.23 1.84 -5.32
N ALA A 51 10.22 1.93 -6.65
CA ALA A 51 11.25 1.33 -7.48
C ALA A 51 12.65 1.91 -7.18
N GLN A 52 12.74 3.21 -6.89
CA GLN A 52 13.97 3.84 -6.45
C GLN A 52 14.46 3.28 -5.10
N GLN A 53 13.59 3.09 -4.12
CA GLN A 53 13.98 2.51 -2.83
C GLN A 53 14.41 1.06 -2.97
N VAL A 54 13.69 0.25 -3.76
CA VAL A 54 14.12 -1.13 -4.07
C VAL A 54 15.51 -1.14 -4.70
N ASN A 55 15.77 -0.28 -5.69
CA ASN A 55 17.09 -0.18 -6.31
C ASN A 55 18.19 0.19 -5.30
N HIS A 56 17.87 1.05 -4.32
CA HIS A 56 18.81 1.42 -3.26
C HIS A 56 19.07 0.24 -2.32
N MET A 57 18.02 -0.45 -1.87
CA MET A 57 18.11 -1.65 -1.02
C MET A 57 18.95 -2.77 -1.68
N GLU A 58 18.76 -3.01 -2.97
CA GLU A 58 19.50 -4.01 -3.74
C GLU A 58 20.94 -3.56 -4.09
N GLY A 59 21.34 -2.36 -3.70
CA GLY A 59 22.67 -1.82 -3.98
C GLY A 59 22.94 -1.62 -5.47
N MET A 60 21.90 -1.41 -6.28
CA MET A 60 22.04 -1.26 -7.73
C MET A 60 22.50 0.15 -8.13
N GLY A 61 23.52 0.21 -9.01
CA GLY A 61 24.05 1.44 -9.59
C GLY A 61 24.85 2.33 -8.62
N ARG A 62 25.09 3.60 -9.02
CA ARG A 62 25.82 4.60 -8.20
C ARG A 62 25.06 5.10 -6.97
N LYS A 63 23.84 4.59 -6.70
CA LYS A 63 22.97 5.14 -5.64
C LYS A 63 23.47 4.84 -4.24
N ARG A 64 24.12 3.70 -4.01
CA ARG A 64 24.78 3.42 -2.72
C ARG A 64 25.94 4.37 -2.45
N GLU A 65 26.66 4.76 -3.50
CA GLU A 65 27.72 5.77 -3.44
C GLU A 65 27.17 7.20 -3.24
N ALA A 66 25.97 7.50 -3.75
CA ALA A 66 25.37 8.84 -3.73
C ALA A 66 24.46 9.13 -2.53
N HIS A 67 23.78 8.12 -1.97
CA HIS A 67 22.70 8.28 -0.99
C HIS A 67 22.93 7.56 0.34
N GLY A 68 24.10 6.94 0.53
CA GLY A 68 24.46 6.25 1.77
C GLY A 68 23.83 4.85 1.89
N GLU A 69 23.76 4.34 3.12
CA GLU A 69 23.18 3.01 3.38
C GLU A 69 21.65 3.02 3.19
N PRO A 70 21.07 1.91 2.71
CA PRO A 70 19.62 1.79 2.55
C PRO A 70 18.89 1.84 3.89
N ASP A 71 17.71 2.46 3.89
CA ASP A 71 16.84 2.57 5.07
C ASP A 71 15.51 1.81 4.85
N PRO A 72 15.26 0.71 5.59
CA PRO A 72 14.01 -0.04 5.51
C PRO A 72 12.75 0.78 5.83
N ASP A 73 12.86 1.86 6.61
CA ASP A 73 11.72 2.72 6.94
C ASP A 73 11.29 3.56 5.72
N HIS A 74 12.24 4.00 4.90
CA HIS A 74 11.93 4.65 3.61
C HIS A 74 11.24 3.68 2.65
N LEU A 75 11.72 2.43 2.54
CA LEU A 75 11.04 1.43 1.71
C LEU A 75 9.60 1.20 2.21
N THR A 76 9.42 1.08 3.53
CA THR A 76 8.10 0.85 4.14
C THR A 76 7.15 2.00 3.86
N LYS A 77 7.65 3.24 3.91
CA LYS A 77 6.88 4.43 3.53
C LYS A 77 6.41 4.36 2.08
N GLU A 78 7.29 4.09 1.12
CA GLU A 78 6.88 4.10 -0.29
C GLU A 78 5.96 2.92 -0.65
N VAL A 79 6.09 1.78 0.04
CA VAL A 79 5.10 0.69 -0.05
C VAL A 79 3.73 1.17 0.41
N LEU A 80 3.65 1.85 1.55
CA LEU A 80 2.40 2.39 2.06
C LEU A 80 1.81 3.44 1.11
N ASP A 81 2.62 4.33 0.55
CA ASP A 81 2.15 5.37 -0.36
C ASP A 81 1.56 4.79 -1.66
N VAL A 82 2.18 3.74 -2.23
CA VAL A 82 1.60 2.98 -3.35
C VAL A 82 0.25 2.34 -2.98
N VAL A 83 0.16 1.68 -1.82
CA VAL A 83 -1.07 1.05 -1.34
C VAL A 83 -2.18 2.09 -1.16
N ARG A 84 -1.86 3.24 -0.57
CA ARG A 84 -2.81 4.35 -0.37
C ARG A 84 -3.32 4.90 -1.70
N CYS A 85 -2.46 5.08 -2.70
CA CYS A 85 -2.87 5.51 -4.03
C CYS A 85 -3.85 4.52 -4.68
N ALA A 86 -3.59 3.21 -4.56
CA ALA A 86 -4.51 2.20 -5.07
C ALA A 86 -5.88 2.22 -4.35
N VAL A 87 -5.88 2.37 -3.02
CA VAL A 87 -7.11 2.51 -2.22
C VAL A 87 -7.85 3.80 -2.56
N ALA A 88 -7.16 4.91 -2.83
CA ALA A 88 -7.75 6.17 -3.27
C ALA A 88 -8.48 6.04 -4.60
N ILE A 89 -7.91 5.33 -5.56
CA ILE A 89 -8.57 5.01 -6.82
C ILE A 89 -9.81 4.16 -6.55
N ALA A 90 -9.70 3.13 -5.70
CA ALA A 90 -10.84 2.29 -5.36
C ALA A 90 -11.98 3.07 -4.68
N ALA A 91 -11.64 4.00 -3.79
CA ALA A 91 -12.60 4.90 -3.15
C ALA A 91 -13.25 5.85 -4.16
N HIS A 92 -12.46 6.46 -5.06
CA HIS A 92 -12.95 7.37 -6.10
C HIS A 92 -14.00 6.72 -7.01
N TYR A 93 -13.82 5.44 -7.35
CA TYR A 93 -14.77 4.67 -8.17
C TYR A 93 -15.82 3.89 -7.34
N GLY A 94 -15.86 4.06 -6.02
CA GLY A 94 -16.84 3.41 -5.16
C GLY A 94 -16.70 1.88 -5.08
N CYS A 95 -15.51 1.32 -5.31
CA CYS A 95 -15.31 -0.13 -5.40
C CYS A 95 -14.61 -0.76 -4.17
N LEU A 96 -14.48 -0.06 -3.04
CA LEU A 96 -13.88 -0.59 -1.81
C LEU A 96 -14.56 -1.88 -1.30
N ALA A 97 -15.90 -1.94 -1.33
CA ALA A 97 -16.63 -3.15 -0.94
C ALA A 97 -16.36 -4.34 -1.89
N ASN A 98 -16.23 -4.06 -3.19
CA ASN A 98 -15.88 -5.07 -4.19
C ASN A 98 -14.44 -5.56 -3.97
N LEU A 99 -13.51 -4.66 -3.64
CA LEU A 99 -12.14 -5.00 -3.31
C LEU A 99 -12.06 -5.93 -2.09
N ARG A 100 -12.82 -5.67 -1.02
CA ARG A 100 -12.94 -6.60 0.14
C ARG A 100 -13.44 -7.96 -0.30
N THR A 101 -14.58 -7.99 -0.99
CA THR A 101 -15.21 -9.23 -1.46
C THR A 101 -14.24 -10.06 -2.31
N LEU A 102 -13.54 -9.43 -3.26
CA LEU A 102 -12.58 -10.09 -4.13
C LEU A 102 -11.37 -10.61 -3.34
N THR A 103 -10.91 -9.86 -2.34
CA THR A 103 -9.79 -10.25 -1.48
C THR A 103 -10.14 -11.51 -0.67
N SER A 104 -11.31 -11.52 0.00
CA SER A 104 -11.80 -12.69 0.73
C SER A 104 -11.98 -13.90 -0.18
N ALA A 105 -12.61 -13.73 -1.35
CA ALA A 105 -12.82 -14.82 -2.30
C ALA A 105 -11.49 -15.43 -2.81
N LYS A 106 -10.48 -14.59 -3.07
CA LYS A 106 -9.14 -15.06 -3.46
C LYS A 106 -8.42 -15.79 -2.33
N LEU A 107 -8.47 -15.26 -1.11
CA LEU A 107 -7.87 -15.90 0.06
C LEU A 107 -8.49 -17.27 0.33
N ASP A 108 -9.82 -17.39 0.22
CA ASP A 108 -10.51 -18.66 0.38
C ASP A 108 -10.15 -19.65 -0.73
N SER A 109 -9.91 -19.19 -1.96
CA SER A 109 -9.38 -20.06 -3.03
C SER A 109 -8.00 -20.60 -2.68
N TYR A 110 -7.09 -19.71 -2.25
CA TYR A 110 -5.75 -20.11 -1.85
C TYR A 110 -5.74 -21.08 -0.67
N ARG A 111 -6.68 -20.94 0.28
CA ARG A 111 -6.86 -21.91 1.38
C ARG A 111 -7.35 -23.27 0.89
N ARG A 112 -8.35 -23.31 -0.01
CA ARG A 112 -8.83 -24.57 -0.60
C ARG A 112 -7.76 -25.30 -1.40
N GLU A 113 -6.89 -24.55 -2.06
CA GLU A 113 -5.78 -25.07 -2.88
C GLU A 113 -4.52 -25.40 -2.06
N GLY A 114 -4.48 -25.05 -0.77
CA GLY A 114 -3.34 -25.30 0.12
C GLY A 114 -2.17 -24.31 -0.04
N TRP A 115 -2.36 -23.20 -0.76
CA TRP A 115 -1.36 -22.12 -0.93
C TRP A 115 -1.35 -21.11 0.21
N ALA A 116 -2.43 -21.03 0.99
CA ALA A 116 -2.54 -20.21 2.19
C ALA A 116 -3.10 -21.03 3.36
N ARG A 117 -2.65 -20.73 4.58
CA ARG A 117 -3.12 -21.38 5.81
C ARG A 117 -4.15 -20.50 6.53
#